data_AF-A0A1I5Z7L8-F1
#
_entry.id   AF-A0A1I5Z7L8-F1
#
_cell.length_a   1.000
_cell.length_b   1.000
_cell.length_c   1.000
_cell.angle_alpha   90.00
_cell.angle_beta   90.00
_cell.angle_gamma   90.00
#
_symmetry.space_group_name_H-M   'P 1'
#
loop_
_entity.id
_entity.type
_entity.pdbx_description
1 polymer ?
#
loop_
_entity_poly.entity_id
_entity_poly.type
_entity_poly.pdbx_seq_one_letter_code
_entity_poly.pdbx_strand_id
1 'polypeptide(L)'
;MKFAQIVLLSICCFYITACANKQSPPDKKLVQTDATALQTSLFAPDSFPIKKIIENVVCRNDATQSYTLYIPSYKTNAVIYFFDPHAAGALPVTNYKQLADAYNFVLIGSNNSKNGNDFQTAEKIWQVLFNDTQARLQLNKSRIYVCGFSGGAKVASYLALHHPEIKAVIAGGAGLPDETPASNFSFSFTGIAGKGDMNMTDLAALNNSLDKTQTRHRLILFDGKHEWCPGSTMDIAFAGLELDAMRNNIIPKNGSLINTFISNSKKSVEASLKKNDYIQASDECMLAMNMLDGLADVAFFKQKNNAIVNDAAYKKQLQQQQQLFAIEQNKKAEYNAQFQNGDMNYWNKTINDLNIKAKGTTPGAAMNQRLLAYLSLAFYSISNQFINQNQNEGAGYFVSLYKMADPTNSEAWYFSAIINARNNNANAAHDDLVKAVANGFNDKARMVQQPEFIKLQPQINLPLIPGP
;
A
#
# COMPACT_ATOMS: atom_id res chain seq x y z
N MET A 1 -19.08 -27.20 -10.85
CA MET A 1 -19.09 -26.86 -12.28
C MET A 1 -18.72 -25.39 -12.41
N LYS A 2 -17.49 -25.08 -12.83
CA LYS A 2 -16.99 -23.71 -12.97
C LYS A 2 -16.86 -23.41 -14.46
N PHE A 3 -17.68 -22.51 -14.98
CA PHE A 3 -17.46 -21.94 -16.30
C PHE A 3 -16.27 -20.99 -16.21
N ALA A 4 -15.19 -21.35 -16.89
CA ALA A 4 -14.06 -20.48 -17.13
C ALA A 4 -14.47 -19.43 -18.17
N GLN A 5 -14.42 -18.15 -17.81
CA GLN A 5 -14.28 -17.08 -18.77
C GLN A 5 -12.92 -16.44 -18.56
N ILE A 6 -12.09 -16.60 -19.58
CA ILE A 6 -10.81 -15.91 -19.74
C ILE A 6 -11.16 -14.46 -20.06
N VAL A 7 -10.98 -13.57 -19.09
CA VAL A 7 -10.94 -12.13 -19.33
C VAL A 7 -9.47 -11.82 -19.63
N LEU A 8 -9.17 -11.42 -20.87
CA LEU A 8 -7.87 -10.85 -21.21
C LEU A 8 -7.71 -9.56 -20.40
N LEU A 9 -6.72 -9.54 -19.50
CA LEU A 9 -6.28 -8.35 -18.80
C LEU A 9 -5.59 -7.43 -19.82
N SER A 10 -6.17 -6.26 -20.08
CA SER A 10 -5.43 -5.13 -20.66
C SER A 10 -4.67 -4.45 -19.52
N ILE A 11 -3.39 -4.77 -19.41
CA ILE A 11 -2.46 -4.23 -18.40
C ILE A 11 -2.09 -2.79 -18.79
N CYS A 12 -2.23 -1.85 -17.85
CA CYS A 12 -1.79 -0.46 -18.03
C CYS A 12 -0.28 -0.33 -17.79
N CYS A 13 0.45 0.07 -18.84
CA CYS A 13 1.80 0.60 -18.74
C CYS A 13 1.73 2.12 -18.56
N PHE A 14 2.20 2.63 -17.42
CA PHE A 14 2.71 4.00 -17.37
C PHE A 14 4.17 3.96 -17.82
N TYR A 15 4.41 4.26 -19.10
CA TYR A 15 5.76 4.30 -19.65
C TYR A 15 6.57 5.42 -19.00
N ILE A 16 7.55 5.07 -18.18
CA ILE A 16 8.60 5.99 -17.73
C ILE A 16 9.80 5.74 -18.65
N THR A 17 9.95 6.55 -19.69
CA THR A 17 11.19 6.57 -20.49
C THR A 17 12.19 7.49 -19.82
N ALA A 18 13.18 6.92 -19.12
CA ALA A 18 14.35 7.65 -18.65
C ALA A 18 15.46 7.54 -19.70
N CYS A 19 15.72 8.63 -20.43
CA CYS A 19 16.89 8.72 -21.30
C CYS A 19 18.16 8.88 -20.45
N ALA A 20 18.95 7.82 -20.38
CA ALA A 20 20.28 7.83 -19.76
C ALA A 20 21.30 8.50 -20.70
N ASN A 21 21.95 9.57 -20.23
CA ASN A 21 23.09 10.15 -20.93
C ASN A 21 24.39 9.58 -20.34
N LYS A 22 25.20 8.96 -21.20
CA LYS A 22 26.54 8.44 -20.89
C LYS A 22 27.54 9.58 -20.85
N GLN A 23 28.49 9.53 -19.90
CA GLN A 23 29.89 9.90 -20.14
C GLN A 23 30.80 9.47 -18.98
N SER A 24 31.95 8.87 -19.32
CA SER A 24 33.15 8.62 -18.51
C SER A 24 34.28 8.27 -19.50
N PRO A 25 35.58 8.36 -19.16
CA PRO A 25 36.31 9.18 -18.18
C PRO A 25 37.56 9.86 -18.82
N PRO A 26 38.60 10.30 -18.08
CA PRO A 26 39.70 9.37 -17.82
C PRO A 26 40.45 9.50 -16.46
N ASP A 27 41.03 8.36 -16.06
CA ASP A 27 42.25 8.09 -15.29
C ASP A 27 42.83 9.11 -14.29
N LYS A 28 42.95 8.68 -13.03
CA LYS A 28 44.15 8.96 -12.20
C LYS A 28 44.56 7.77 -11.31
N LYS A 29 45.74 7.26 -11.66
CA LYS A 29 46.83 6.62 -10.90
C LYS A 29 46.57 6.16 -9.46
N LEU A 30 46.81 4.86 -9.27
CA LEU A 30 47.11 4.18 -8.02
C LEU A 30 48.26 4.85 -7.26
N VAL A 31 48.01 5.19 -5.99
CA VAL A 31 49.05 5.36 -4.97
C VAL A 31 48.71 4.41 -3.83
N GLN A 32 49.68 3.56 -3.54
CA GLN A 32 49.69 2.54 -2.51
C GLN A 32 50.19 3.22 -1.22
N THR A 33 49.39 3.22 -0.16
CA THR A 33 49.85 3.60 1.18
C THR A 33 49.25 2.66 2.22
N ASP A 34 50.15 1.84 2.76
CA ASP A 34 50.30 1.29 4.10
C ASP A 34 49.08 0.90 4.92
N ALA A 35 49.13 -0.37 5.35
CA ALA A 35 48.26 -1.03 6.29
C ALA A 35 48.23 -0.31 7.65
N THR A 36 47.20 0.49 7.87
CA THR A 36 46.85 0.97 9.21
C THR A 36 46.09 -0.13 9.95
N ALA A 37 46.59 -0.46 11.14
CA ALA A 37 46.05 -1.47 12.04
C ALA A 37 44.53 -1.34 12.24
N LEU A 38 43.80 -2.44 12.02
CA LEU A 38 42.41 -2.62 12.42
C LEU A 38 42.32 -2.54 13.94
N GLN A 39 42.09 -1.35 14.48
CA GLN A 39 41.47 -1.21 15.80
C GLN A 39 40.03 -1.68 15.65
N THR A 40 39.78 -2.94 16.01
CA THR A 40 38.43 -3.41 16.34
C THR A 40 37.99 -2.68 17.60
N SER A 41 37.43 -1.48 17.45
CA SER A 41 36.62 -0.89 18.51
C SER A 41 35.43 -1.82 18.70
N LEU A 42 35.43 -2.56 19.80
CA LEU A 42 34.24 -3.23 20.31
C LEU A 42 33.20 -2.14 20.57
N PHE A 43 32.36 -1.86 19.58
CA PHE A 43 31.20 -1.01 19.76
C PHE A 43 30.39 -1.59 20.91
N ALA A 44 30.12 -0.79 21.94
CA ALA A 44 29.15 -1.15 22.95
C ALA A 44 27.86 -1.58 22.24
N PRO A 45 27.23 -2.69 22.63
CA PRO A 45 25.97 -3.12 22.01
C PRO A 45 24.95 -1.99 22.13
N ASP A 46 24.32 -1.62 21.02
CA ASP A 46 23.29 -0.59 21.02
C ASP A 46 22.17 -1.02 21.98
N SER A 47 21.81 -0.13 22.89
CA SER A 47 20.64 -0.32 23.76
C SER A 47 19.50 0.53 23.22
N PHE A 48 18.53 -0.11 22.57
CA PHE A 48 17.30 0.53 22.15
C PHE A 48 16.22 0.34 23.22
N PRO A 49 15.47 1.40 23.59
CA PRO A 49 14.34 1.25 24.50
C PRO A 49 13.24 0.39 23.90
N ILE A 50 12.72 -0.54 24.69
CA ILE A 50 11.51 -1.30 24.34
C ILE A 50 10.25 -0.44 24.52
N LYS A 51 9.18 -0.80 23.81
CA LYS A 51 7.84 -0.17 23.88
C LYS A 51 7.83 1.34 23.63
N LYS A 52 8.81 1.83 22.87
CA LYS A 52 8.91 3.21 22.41
C LYS A 52 9.12 3.22 20.90
N ILE A 53 8.48 4.18 20.23
CA ILE A 53 8.76 4.46 18.83
C ILE A 53 10.02 5.31 18.78
N ILE A 54 10.99 4.88 17.97
CA ILE A 54 12.20 5.62 17.67
C ILE A 54 12.14 5.95 16.19
N GLU A 55 11.73 7.16 15.82
CA GLU A 55 11.37 7.51 14.44
C GLU A 55 12.57 7.60 13.49
N ASN A 56 13.78 7.85 14.01
CA ASN A 56 14.96 8.12 13.18
C ASN A 56 16.20 7.37 13.68
N VAL A 57 16.22 6.05 13.49
CA VAL A 57 17.43 5.25 13.69
C VAL A 57 18.26 5.30 12.41
N VAL A 58 19.40 5.99 12.46
CA VAL A 58 20.32 6.11 11.32
C VAL A 58 21.08 4.81 11.09
N CYS A 59 21.15 4.37 9.84
CA CYS A 59 21.90 3.18 9.43
C CYS A 59 23.41 3.43 9.51
N ARG A 60 24.17 2.51 10.12
CA ARG A 60 25.60 2.69 10.40
C ARG A 60 26.46 2.74 9.14
N ASN A 61 26.10 1.95 8.13
CA ASN A 61 26.87 1.82 6.89
C ASN A 61 26.46 2.86 5.82
N ASP A 62 25.39 3.62 6.05
CA ASP A 62 24.94 4.69 5.16
C ASP A 62 24.07 5.68 5.96
N ALA A 63 24.69 6.79 6.37
CA ALA A 63 24.04 7.80 7.19
C ALA A 63 22.93 8.59 6.45
N THR A 64 22.77 8.38 5.14
CA THR A 64 21.65 8.96 4.38
C THR A 64 20.35 8.17 4.54
N GLN A 65 20.44 6.98 5.15
CA GLN A 65 19.29 6.11 5.39
C GLN A 65 18.95 6.00 6.88
N SER A 66 17.65 5.92 7.16
CA SER A 66 17.14 5.70 8.49
C SER A 66 15.83 4.92 8.49
N TYR A 67 15.41 4.51 9.68
CA TYR A 67 14.16 3.80 9.87
C TYR A 67 13.50 4.17 11.18
N THR A 68 12.17 4.00 11.21
CA THR A 68 11.42 3.98 12.45
C THR A 68 11.45 2.60 13.07
N LEU A 69 11.69 2.50 14.39
CA LEU A 69 11.83 1.26 15.13
C LEU A 69 10.83 1.17 16.28
N TYR A 70 10.22 0.00 16.45
CA TYR A 70 9.49 -0.40 17.66
C TYR A 70 9.87 -1.82 18.09
N ILE A 71 10.34 -1.97 19.33
CA ILE A 71 10.71 -3.27 19.92
C ILE A 71 9.73 -3.61 21.05
N PRO A 72 8.94 -4.70 20.96
CA PRO A 72 7.94 -5.03 21.98
C PRO A 72 8.56 -5.62 23.26
N SER A 73 9.66 -6.36 23.13
CA SER A 73 10.37 -6.99 24.25
C SER A 73 11.83 -7.31 23.88
N TYR A 74 12.68 -7.59 24.88
CA TYR A 74 14.08 -7.98 24.70
C TYR A 74 14.30 -9.42 24.20
N LYS A 75 13.22 -10.15 23.83
CA LYS A 75 13.34 -11.51 23.31
C LYS A 75 13.80 -11.50 21.84
N THR A 76 14.27 -12.64 21.35
CA THR A 76 14.43 -12.85 19.91
C THR A 76 13.06 -12.86 19.24
N ASN A 77 12.79 -11.85 18.44
CA ASN A 77 11.44 -11.57 17.93
C ASN A 77 11.38 -11.79 16.41
N ALA A 78 10.19 -12.13 15.89
CA ALA A 78 9.94 -11.98 14.47
C ALA A 78 9.93 -10.49 14.09
N VAL A 79 10.10 -10.18 12.81
CA VAL A 79 10.18 -8.81 12.31
C VAL A 79 9.27 -8.58 11.13
N ILE A 80 8.62 -7.40 11.10
CA ILE A 80 7.93 -6.88 9.93
C ILE A 80 8.61 -5.58 9.49
N TYR A 81 9.09 -5.57 8.26
CA TYR A 81 9.57 -4.37 7.59
C TYR A 81 8.44 -3.70 6.81
N PHE A 82 8.16 -2.43 7.08
CA PHE A 82 7.12 -1.64 6.46
C PHE A 82 7.65 -0.69 5.40
N PHE A 83 6.92 -0.62 4.28
CA PHE A 83 7.19 0.27 3.15
C PHE A 83 5.95 1.12 2.87
N ASP A 84 6.04 2.40 3.24
CA ASP A 84 5.02 3.41 2.94
C ASP A 84 5.37 4.12 1.62
N PRO A 85 4.39 4.43 0.75
CA PRO A 85 4.66 5.05 -0.55
C PRO A 85 5.27 6.46 -0.45
N HIS A 86 5.25 7.10 0.72
CA HIS A 86 5.82 8.43 0.94
C HIS A 86 7.09 8.40 1.80
N ALA A 87 7.68 7.22 2.04
CA ALA A 87 8.79 7.04 2.99
C ALA A 87 8.42 7.47 4.43
N ALA A 88 7.13 7.40 4.79
CA ALA A 88 6.65 7.70 6.13
C ALA A 88 6.71 6.46 7.02
N GLY A 89 7.92 5.96 7.34
CA GLY A 89 8.11 4.75 8.14
C GLY A 89 7.41 4.76 9.50
N ALA A 90 7.25 5.94 10.10
CA ALA A 90 6.56 6.11 11.37
C ALA A 90 5.06 5.83 11.32
N LEU A 91 4.42 6.02 10.15
CA LEU A 91 2.97 5.87 9.98
C LEU A 91 2.51 4.42 10.29
N PRO A 92 2.97 3.38 9.57
CA PRO A 92 2.56 2.01 9.87
C PRO A 92 3.05 1.52 11.24
N VAL A 93 4.23 1.94 11.69
CA VAL A 93 4.74 1.56 13.02
C VAL A 93 3.83 2.11 14.13
N THR A 94 3.38 3.37 14.00
CA THR A 94 2.45 3.99 14.96
C THR A 94 1.09 3.31 14.94
N ASN A 95 0.55 3.05 13.74
CA ASN A 95 -0.75 2.42 13.56
C ASN A 95 -0.83 1.01 14.18
N TYR A 96 0.29 0.27 14.16
CA TYR A 96 0.28 -1.17 14.48
C TYR A 96 1.12 -1.57 15.70
N LYS A 97 1.68 -0.63 16.47
CA LYS A 97 2.46 -0.94 17.69
C LYS A 97 1.73 -1.81 18.72
N GLN A 98 0.39 -1.69 18.82
CA GLN A 98 -0.40 -2.53 19.73
C GLN A 98 -0.37 -4.00 19.30
N LEU A 99 -0.34 -4.27 17.99
CA LEU A 99 -0.19 -5.62 17.44
C LEU A 99 1.24 -6.12 17.65
N ALA A 100 2.25 -5.25 17.57
CA ALA A 100 3.63 -5.59 17.90
C ALA A 100 3.74 -6.15 19.33
N ASP A 101 3.06 -5.55 20.30
CA ASP A 101 3.00 -6.03 21.67
C ASP A 101 2.25 -7.37 21.79
N ALA A 102 1.12 -7.51 21.10
CA ALA A 102 0.28 -8.72 21.16
C ALA A 102 0.97 -9.96 20.55
N TYR A 103 1.67 -9.77 19.44
CA TYR A 103 2.33 -10.85 18.68
C TYR A 103 3.83 -10.97 18.94
N ASN A 104 4.40 -10.03 19.72
CA ASN A 104 5.83 -9.94 19.99
C ASN A 104 6.67 -9.81 18.70
N PHE A 105 6.25 -8.91 17.80
CA PHE A 105 6.93 -8.57 16.55
C PHE A 105 7.68 -7.26 16.66
N VAL A 106 8.93 -7.22 16.20
CA VAL A 106 9.64 -5.95 15.97
C VAL A 106 9.07 -5.33 14.70
N LEU A 107 8.73 -4.04 14.77
CA LEU A 107 8.26 -3.28 13.61
C LEU A 107 9.35 -2.32 13.17
N ILE A 108 9.62 -2.30 11.87
CA ILE A 108 10.65 -1.45 11.26
C ILE A 108 10.04 -0.76 10.05
N GLY A 109 9.92 0.56 10.05
CA GLY A 109 9.40 1.32 8.91
C GLY A 109 10.53 2.04 8.18
N SER A 110 10.69 1.80 6.87
CA SER A 110 11.69 2.52 6.07
C SER A 110 11.33 4.01 5.99
N ASN A 111 12.32 4.89 6.23
CA ASN A 111 12.19 6.33 6.01
C ASN A 111 12.78 6.78 4.66
N ASN A 112 13.09 5.84 3.76
CA ASN A 112 13.77 6.14 2.50
C ASN A 112 13.04 5.58 1.28
N SER A 113 12.42 4.40 1.39
CA SER A 113 11.66 3.80 0.29
C SER A 113 10.36 4.57 0.04
N LYS A 114 10.19 5.09 -1.17
CA LYS A 114 9.00 5.85 -1.58
C LYS A 114 8.69 5.66 -3.07
N ASN A 115 7.49 6.08 -3.46
CA ASN A 115 7.11 6.22 -4.86
C ASN A 115 8.12 7.11 -5.60
N GLY A 116 8.41 6.72 -6.85
CA GLY A 116 9.44 7.36 -7.68
C GLY A 116 10.83 6.73 -7.55
N ASN A 117 11.10 5.90 -6.52
CA ASN A 117 12.26 5.02 -6.54
C ASN A 117 12.04 3.89 -7.55
N ASP A 118 13.05 3.60 -8.38
CA ASP A 118 13.08 2.38 -9.16
C ASP A 118 13.41 1.16 -8.28
N PHE A 119 13.20 -0.06 -8.80
CA PHE A 119 13.46 -1.28 -8.02
C PHE A 119 14.93 -1.45 -7.64
N GLN A 120 15.88 -0.93 -8.44
CA GLN A 120 17.29 -0.97 -8.08
C GLN A 120 17.59 -0.08 -6.86
N THR A 121 16.95 1.07 -6.77
CA THR A 121 17.04 1.97 -5.61
C THR A 121 16.35 1.35 -4.40
N ALA A 122 15.16 0.77 -4.58
CA ALA A 122 14.45 0.06 -3.52
C ALA A 122 15.27 -1.11 -2.95
N GLU A 123 15.96 -1.87 -3.81
CA GLU A 123 16.87 -2.96 -3.42
C GLU A 123 18.06 -2.44 -2.61
N LYS A 124 18.69 -1.34 -3.01
CA LYS A 124 19.80 -0.73 -2.24
C LYS A 124 19.32 -0.25 -0.86
N ILE A 125 18.13 0.34 -0.80
CA ILE A 125 17.52 0.78 0.47
C ILE A 125 17.29 -0.44 1.36
N TRP A 126 16.72 -1.51 0.81
CA TRP A 126 16.52 -2.77 1.52
C TRP A 126 17.82 -3.34 2.07
N GLN A 127 18.87 -3.46 1.25
CA GLN A 127 20.15 -4.04 1.68
C GLN A 127 20.77 -3.28 2.86
N VAL A 128 20.75 -1.94 2.82
CA VAL A 128 21.26 -1.13 3.93
C VAL A 128 20.41 -1.32 5.19
N LEU A 129 19.09 -1.18 5.07
CA LEU A 129 18.15 -1.34 6.19
C LEU A 129 18.22 -2.74 6.82
N PHE A 130 18.19 -3.77 5.97
CA PHE A 130 18.20 -5.16 6.39
C PHE A 130 19.52 -5.50 7.09
N ASN A 131 20.66 -5.19 6.49
CA ASN A 131 21.96 -5.48 7.10
C ASN A 131 22.17 -4.75 8.43
N ASP A 132 21.77 -3.48 8.52
CA ASP A 132 21.88 -2.70 9.75
C ASP A 132 21.04 -3.31 10.89
N THR A 133 19.77 -3.62 10.59
CA THR A 133 18.84 -4.16 11.59
C THR A 133 19.21 -5.58 12.00
N GLN A 134 19.67 -6.44 11.08
CA GLN A 134 20.13 -7.80 11.39
C GLN A 134 21.41 -7.80 12.24
N ALA A 135 22.28 -6.80 12.09
CA ALA A 135 23.52 -6.69 12.87
C ALA A 135 23.29 -6.13 14.29
N ARG A 136 22.25 -5.31 14.48
CA ARG A 136 22.03 -4.54 15.72
C ARG A 136 20.91 -5.09 16.61
N LEU A 137 19.97 -5.84 16.05
CA LEU A 137 18.76 -6.28 16.76
C LEU A 137 18.73 -7.81 16.94
N GLN A 138 18.09 -8.27 18.02
CA GLN A 138 17.86 -9.69 18.26
C GLN A 138 16.63 -10.18 17.48
N LEU A 139 16.84 -10.52 16.21
CA LEU A 139 15.76 -10.93 15.30
C LEU A 139 15.80 -12.43 15.01
N ASN A 140 14.62 -13.03 14.88
CA ASN A 140 14.44 -14.41 14.46
C ASN A 140 14.59 -14.48 12.93
N LYS A 141 15.72 -15.01 12.47
CA LYS A 141 16.07 -15.11 11.04
C LYS A 141 15.13 -16.02 10.22
N SER A 142 14.34 -16.87 10.88
CA SER A 142 13.33 -17.71 10.23
C SER A 142 11.95 -17.04 10.18
N ARG A 143 11.82 -15.81 10.71
CA ARG A 143 10.55 -15.08 10.82
C ARG A 143 10.70 -13.62 10.38
N ILE A 144 11.08 -13.46 9.12
CA ILE A 144 11.25 -12.17 8.44
C ILE A 144 10.05 -11.97 7.52
N TYR A 145 9.34 -10.86 7.69
CA TYR A 145 8.17 -10.52 6.91
C TYR A 145 8.28 -9.10 6.37
N VAL A 146 7.57 -8.82 5.29
CA VAL A 146 7.49 -7.49 4.69
C VAL A 146 6.03 -7.07 4.54
N CYS A 147 5.77 -5.79 4.75
CA CYS A 147 4.46 -5.19 4.59
C CYS A 147 4.59 -3.87 3.84
N GLY A 148 3.67 -3.60 2.91
CA GLY A 148 3.68 -2.33 2.22
C GLY A 148 2.30 -1.91 1.78
N PHE A 149 2.16 -0.61 1.49
CA PHE A 149 0.92 -0.03 1.01
C PHE A 149 1.11 0.65 -0.35
N SER A 150 0.14 0.51 -1.26
CA SER A 150 0.18 1.08 -2.62
C SER A 150 1.51 0.76 -3.33
N GLY A 151 2.29 1.75 -3.79
CA GLY A 151 3.63 1.49 -4.36
C GLY A 151 4.60 0.78 -3.40
N GLY A 152 4.47 0.99 -2.08
CA GLY A 152 5.20 0.23 -1.07
C GLY A 152 4.81 -1.25 -1.01
N ALA A 153 3.58 -1.62 -1.36
CA ALA A 153 3.15 -3.03 -1.46
C ALA A 153 3.84 -3.73 -2.64
N LYS A 154 4.06 -3.01 -3.75
CA LYS A 154 4.86 -3.49 -4.88
C LYS A 154 6.33 -3.68 -4.48
N VAL A 155 6.91 -2.75 -3.69
CA VAL A 155 8.25 -2.90 -3.13
C VAL A 155 8.33 -4.12 -2.22
N ALA A 156 7.43 -4.27 -1.26
CA ALA A 156 7.40 -5.43 -0.36
C ALA A 156 7.32 -6.76 -1.14
N SER A 157 6.46 -6.82 -2.16
CA SER A 157 6.33 -7.99 -3.03
C SER A 157 7.59 -8.24 -3.86
N TYR A 158 8.19 -7.19 -4.44
CA TYR A 158 9.46 -7.27 -5.16
C TYR A 158 10.55 -7.87 -4.27
N LEU A 159 10.71 -7.39 -3.04
CA LEU A 159 11.72 -7.89 -2.12
C LEU A 159 11.49 -9.38 -1.81
N ALA A 160 10.26 -9.79 -1.52
CA ALA A 160 9.97 -11.20 -1.25
C ALA A 160 10.24 -12.13 -2.45
N LEU A 161 10.13 -11.63 -3.69
CA LEU A 161 10.48 -12.38 -4.90
C LEU A 161 12.00 -12.59 -5.05
N HIS A 162 12.82 -11.71 -4.48
CA HIS A 162 14.28 -11.72 -4.66
C HIS A 162 15.06 -12.18 -3.41
N HIS A 163 14.42 -12.20 -2.24
CA HIS A 163 15.05 -12.52 -0.95
C HIS A 163 14.34 -13.70 -0.27
N PRO A 164 14.84 -14.95 -0.41
CA PRO A 164 14.18 -16.17 0.05
C PRO A 164 14.06 -16.31 1.57
N GLU A 165 14.77 -15.49 2.35
CA GLU A 165 14.62 -15.36 3.79
C GLU A 165 13.27 -14.76 4.19
N ILE A 166 12.63 -13.96 3.32
CA ILE A 166 11.31 -13.36 3.57
C ILE A 166 10.25 -14.46 3.45
N LYS A 167 9.44 -14.64 4.51
CA LYS A 167 8.47 -15.73 4.62
C LYS A 167 7.04 -15.34 4.29
N ALA A 168 6.74 -14.05 4.32
CA ALA A 168 5.40 -13.56 3.97
C ALA A 168 5.41 -12.09 3.54
N VAL A 169 4.43 -11.76 2.70
CA VAL A 169 4.09 -10.40 2.27
C VAL A 169 2.70 -10.03 2.77
N ILE A 170 2.56 -8.85 3.38
CA ILE A 170 1.27 -8.18 3.60
C ILE A 170 1.20 -6.97 2.68
N ALA A 171 0.36 -7.03 1.65
CA ALA A 171 0.28 -6.04 0.59
C ALA A 171 -1.07 -5.29 0.65
N GLY A 172 -1.05 -4.02 1.04
CA GLY A 172 -2.23 -3.16 1.14
C GLY A 172 -2.43 -2.31 -0.12
N GLY A 173 -3.62 -2.32 -0.71
CA GLY A 173 -4.00 -1.41 -1.80
C GLY A 173 -3.24 -1.57 -3.12
N ALA A 174 -2.35 -2.56 -3.25
CA ALA A 174 -1.72 -3.00 -4.50
C ALA A 174 -1.13 -4.41 -4.33
N GLY A 175 -0.88 -5.10 -5.44
CA GLY A 175 -0.38 -6.48 -5.48
C GLY A 175 1.11 -6.61 -5.77
N LEU A 176 1.45 -7.60 -6.58
CA LEU A 176 2.80 -7.84 -7.11
C LEU A 176 3.30 -6.65 -7.96
N PRO A 177 4.62 -6.55 -8.23
CA PRO A 177 5.13 -5.64 -9.25
C PRO A 177 4.40 -5.84 -10.58
N ASP A 178 4.30 -4.77 -11.37
CA ASP A 178 3.62 -4.83 -12.66
C ASP A 178 4.25 -5.93 -13.54
N GLU A 179 3.41 -6.56 -14.37
CA GLU A 179 3.78 -7.68 -15.25
C GLU A 179 4.24 -8.97 -14.55
N THR A 180 4.28 -9.01 -13.21
CA THR A 180 4.61 -10.23 -12.48
C THR A 180 3.38 -11.13 -12.38
N PRO A 181 3.37 -12.32 -13.03
CA PRO A 181 2.24 -13.22 -12.94
C PRO A 181 2.18 -13.90 -11.56
N ALA A 182 0.99 -14.35 -11.17
CA ALA A 182 0.84 -15.28 -10.07
C ALA A 182 1.64 -16.57 -10.36
N SER A 183 2.40 -17.05 -9.38
CA SER A 183 3.23 -18.25 -9.49
C SER A 183 3.32 -18.98 -8.15
N ASN A 184 4.07 -20.09 -8.10
CA ASN A 184 4.42 -20.79 -6.87
C ASN A 184 5.55 -20.06 -6.15
N PHE A 185 5.20 -19.18 -5.21
CA PHE A 185 6.15 -18.40 -4.42
C PHE A 185 6.60 -19.16 -3.17
N SER A 186 7.81 -18.87 -2.70
CA SER A 186 8.39 -19.42 -1.46
C SER A 186 7.90 -18.71 -0.19
N PHE A 187 7.03 -17.71 -0.34
CA PHE A 187 6.44 -16.91 0.74
C PHE A 187 4.92 -16.97 0.66
N SER A 188 4.23 -16.70 1.77
CA SER A 188 2.77 -16.51 1.76
C SER A 188 2.40 -15.06 1.42
N PHE A 189 1.25 -14.85 0.79
CA PHE A 189 0.80 -13.54 0.33
C PHE A 189 -0.55 -13.14 0.93
N THR A 190 -0.62 -12.03 1.64
CA THR A 190 -1.88 -11.49 2.17
C THR A 190 -2.16 -10.12 1.53
N GLY A 191 -3.12 -10.08 0.61
CA GLY A 191 -3.66 -8.85 0.05
C GLY A 191 -4.68 -8.21 1.00
N ILE A 192 -4.62 -6.89 1.17
CA ILE A 192 -5.61 -6.12 1.94
C ILE A 192 -6.10 -4.96 1.08
N ALA A 193 -7.42 -4.76 1.01
CA ALA A 193 -7.98 -3.61 0.31
C ALA A 193 -9.25 -3.08 1.00
N GLY A 194 -9.43 -1.76 0.97
CA GLY A 194 -10.73 -1.17 1.24
C GLY A 194 -11.71 -1.54 0.13
N LYS A 195 -12.98 -1.77 0.45
CA LYS A 195 -14.02 -2.04 -0.57
C LYS A 195 -14.19 -0.88 -1.56
N GLY A 196 -13.82 0.34 -1.17
CA GLY A 196 -13.77 1.54 -1.99
C GLY A 196 -12.40 1.83 -2.61
N ASP A 197 -11.40 0.96 -2.44
CA ASP A 197 -10.07 1.10 -3.03
C ASP A 197 -10.12 0.83 -4.54
N MET A 198 -9.52 1.71 -5.35
CA MET A 198 -9.51 1.58 -6.82
C MET A 198 -8.82 0.31 -7.31
N ASN A 199 -7.88 -0.25 -6.53
CA ASN A 199 -7.12 -1.45 -6.85
C ASN A 199 -7.73 -2.72 -6.24
N MET A 200 -8.88 -2.63 -5.56
CA MET A 200 -9.53 -3.78 -4.90
C MET A 200 -9.84 -4.89 -5.91
N THR A 201 -10.36 -4.53 -7.09
CA THR A 201 -10.71 -5.50 -8.14
C THR A 201 -9.47 -6.18 -8.74
N ASP A 202 -8.33 -5.49 -8.78
CA ASP A 202 -7.07 -6.04 -9.25
C ASP A 202 -6.45 -7.01 -8.23
N LEU A 203 -6.55 -6.69 -6.93
CA LEU A 203 -6.20 -7.60 -5.84
C LEU A 203 -7.09 -8.85 -5.79
N ALA A 204 -8.38 -8.71 -6.07
CA ALA A 204 -9.29 -9.85 -6.20
C ALA A 204 -8.91 -10.74 -7.39
N ALA A 205 -8.54 -10.15 -8.53
CA ALA A 205 -8.06 -10.88 -9.69
C ALA A 205 -6.74 -11.62 -9.42
N LEU A 206 -5.81 -10.99 -8.68
CA LEU A 206 -4.58 -11.63 -8.23
C LEU A 206 -4.86 -12.81 -7.29
N ASN A 207 -5.73 -12.66 -6.30
CA ASN A 207 -6.14 -13.74 -5.41
C ASN A 207 -6.69 -14.95 -6.20
N ASN A 208 -7.61 -14.70 -7.13
CA ASN A 208 -8.18 -15.74 -8.01
C ASN A 208 -7.13 -16.41 -8.92
N SER A 209 -6.03 -15.72 -9.21
CA SER A 209 -4.92 -16.27 -10.00
C SER A 209 -4.01 -17.13 -9.14
N LEU A 210 -3.77 -16.73 -7.88
CA LEU A 210 -3.02 -17.50 -6.90
C LEU A 210 -3.76 -18.77 -6.45
N ASP A 211 -5.10 -18.83 -6.52
CA ASP A 211 -5.89 -20.06 -6.36
C ASP A 211 -5.47 -21.20 -7.29
N LYS A 212 -4.81 -20.88 -8.41
CA LYS A 212 -4.29 -21.84 -9.39
C LYS A 212 -2.84 -22.26 -9.12
N THR A 213 -2.29 -21.83 -8.00
CA THR A 213 -0.91 -22.07 -7.58
C THR A 213 -0.89 -22.79 -6.23
N GLN A 214 0.31 -23.16 -5.77
CA GLN A 214 0.54 -23.70 -4.43
C GLN A 214 0.84 -22.60 -3.40
N THR A 215 0.91 -21.33 -3.83
CA THR A 215 1.17 -20.21 -2.94
C THR A 215 0.05 -20.08 -1.92
N ARG A 216 0.40 -20.12 -0.63
CA ARG A 216 -0.56 -19.78 0.41
C ARG A 216 -0.88 -18.30 0.34
N HIS A 217 -2.14 -18.00 0.08
CA HIS A 217 -2.56 -16.63 -0.14
C HIS A 217 -3.93 -16.32 0.46
N ARG A 218 -4.18 -15.03 0.67
CA ARG A 218 -5.36 -14.50 1.35
C ARG A 218 -5.72 -13.14 0.78
N LEU A 219 -7.00 -12.83 0.73
CA LEU A 219 -7.52 -11.50 0.51
C LEU A 219 -8.37 -11.10 1.72
N ILE A 220 -8.11 -9.92 2.27
CA ILE A 220 -8.87 -9.34 3.38
C ILE A 220 -9.45 -8.00 2.90
N LEU A 221 -10.77 -7.91 2.90
CA LEU A 221 -11.47 -6.67 2.54
C LEU A 221 -12.00 -5.99 3.80
N PHE A 222 -11.95 -4.66 3.83
CA PHE A 222 -12.52 -3.86 4.93
C PHE A 222 -13.37 -2.70 4.39
N ASP A 223 -14.24 -2.17 5.24
CA ASP A 223 -15.04 -0.99 4.90
C ASP A 223 -14.14 0.24 4.97
N GLY A 224 -13.61 0.65 3.82
CA GLY A 224 -12.67 1.76 3.69
C GLY A 224 -12.30 2.04 2.23
N LYS A 225 -11.41 3.01 2.04
CA LYS A 225 -10.94 3.46 0.71
C LYS A 225 -9.50 2.99 0.44
N HIS A 226 -8.77 3.71 -0.41
CA HIS A 226 -7.34 3.50 -0.61
C HIS A 226 -6.52 4.10 0.54
N GLU A 227 -6.42 3.34 1.63
CA GLU A 227 -5.73 3.75 2.85
C GLU A 227 -5.14 2.55 3.61
N TRP A 228 -4.19 2.81 4.51
CA TRP A 228 -3.72 1.80 5.47
C TRP A 228 -4.92 1.27 6.27
N CYS A 229 -5.05 -0.05 6.35
CA CYS A 229 -6.22 -0.66 6.99
C CYS A 229 -6.24 -0.41 8.50
N PRO A 230 -7.42 -0.42 9.14
CA PRO A 230 -7.52 -0.25 10.59
C PRO A 230 -6.82 -1.40 11.32
N GLY A 231 -6.41 -1.15 12.56
CA GLY A 231 -5.69 -2.14 13.38
C GLY A 231 -6.42 -3.49 13.53
N SER A 232 -7.75 -3.48 13.55
CA SER A 232 -8.57 -4.71 13.58
C SER A 232 -8.47 -5.55 12.31
N THR A 233 -8.32 -4.93 11.14
CA THR A 233 -8.09 -5.64 9.87
C THR A 233 -6.66 -6.14 9.80
N MET A 234 -5.70 -5.32 10.23
CA MET A 234 -4.29 -5.70 10.25
C MET A 234 -4.03 -6.86 11.23
N ASP A 235 -4.74 -6.91 12.36
CA ASP A 235 -4.69 -8.02 13.33
C ASP A 235 -4.92 -9.38 12.67
N ILE A 236 -5.85 -9.47 11.72
CA ILE A 236 -6.12 -10.70 10.96
C ILE A 236 -4.89 -11.12 10.14
N ALA A 237 -4.19 -10.16 9.52
CA ALA A 237 -2.97 -10.44 8.76
C ALA A 237 -1.82 -10.86 9.68
N PHE A 238 -1.65 -10.21 10.84
CA PHE A 238 -0.66 -10.59 11.85
C PHE A 238 -0.91 -12.00 12.41
N ALA A 239 -2.18 -12.34 12.70
CA ALA A 239 -2.56 -13.71 13.06
C ALA A 239 -2.18 -14.70 11.96
N GLY A 240 -2.29 -14.32 10.68
CA GLY A 240 -1.88 -15.13 9.54
C GLY A 240 -0.41 -15.48 9.55
N LEU A 241 0.45 -14.52 9.93
CA LEU A 241 1.90 -14.74 10.07
C LEU A 241 2.24 -15.76 11.16
N GLU A 242 1.57 -15.67 12.32
CA GLU A 242 1.70 -16.65 13.41
C GLU A 242 1.23 -18.04 12.97
N LEU A 243 0.04 -18.13 12.35
CA LEU A 243 -0.52 -19.40 11.89
C LEU A 243 0.37 -20.05 10.81
N ASP A 244 0.92 -19.26 9.89
CA ASP A 244 1.88 -19.76 8.90
C ASP A 244 3.16 -20.29 9.55
N ALA A 245 3.69 -19.58 10.55
CA ALA A 245 4.86 -20.05 11.31
C ALA A 245 4.58 -21.35 12.10
N MET A 246 3.40 -21.48 12.70
CA MET A 246 2.97 -22.71 13.39
C MET A 246 2.83 -23.88 12.42
N ARG A 247 2.23 -23.64 11.24
CA ARG A 247 2.00 -24.68 10.23
C ARG A 247 3.30 -25.23 9.68
N ASN A 248 4.27 -24.35 9.50
CA ASN A 248 5.60 -24.71 8.99
C ASN A 248 6.54 -25.20 10.11
N ASN A 249 6.03 -25.42 11.32
CA ASN A 249 6.79 -25.87 12.50
C ASN A 249 7.98 -24.95 12.85
N ILE A 250 7.91 -23.66 12.50
CA ILE A 250 8.91 -22.65 12.88
C ILE A 250 8.74 -22.28 14.35
N ILE A 251 7.50 -22.32 14.84
CA ILE A 251 7.14 -22.13 16.25
C ILE A 251 6.16 -23.23 16.70
N PRO A 252 6.08 -23.53 18.01
CA PRO A 252 5.07 -24.45 18.54
C PRO A 252 3.65 -23.93 18.29
N LYS A 253 2.71 -24.86 18.08
CA LYS A 253 1.28 -24.51 17.96
C LYS A 253 0.77 -23.83 19.23
N ASN A 254 0.12 -22.68 19.08
CA ASN A 254 -0.57 -21.99 20.16
C ASN A 254 -2.08 -22.29 20.10
N GLY A 255 -2.54 -23.26 20.90
CA GLY A 255 -3.94 -23.68 20.91
C GLY A 255 -4.91 -22.55 21.32
N SER A 256 -4.50 -21.62 22.19
CA SER A 256 -5.34 -20.50 22.60
C SER A 256 -5.56 -19.50 21.45
N LEU A 257 -4.50 -19.16 20.72
CA LEU A 257 -4.58 -18.28 19.55
C LEU A 257 -5.45 -18.91 18.45
N ILE A 258 -5.24 -20.20 18.16
CA ILE A 258 -6.03 -20.95 17.17
C ILE A 258 -7.52 -20.97 17.54
N ASN A 259 -7.85 -21.28 18.80
CA ASN A 259 -9.24 -21.32 19.26
C ASN A 259 -9.90 -19.94 19.25
N THR A 260 -9.18 -18.89 19.65
CA THR A 260 -9.67 -17.50 19.57
C THR A 260 -9.97 -17.11 18.13
N PHE A 261 -9.07 -17.44 17.19
CA PHE A 261 -9.28 -17.18 15.77
C PHE A 261 -10.52 -17.93 15.25
N ILE A 262 -10.68 -19.22 15.55
CA ILE A 262 -11.87 -20.01 15.18
C ILE A 262 -13.15 -19.35 15.71
N SER A 263 -13.19 -19.00 17.00
CA SER A 263 -14.36 -18.39 17.63
C SER A 263 -14.72 -17.05 16.99
N ASN A 264 -13.73 -16.22 16.67
CA ASN A 264 -13.95 -14.94 16.02
C ASN A 264 -14.41 -15.11 14.57
N SER A 265 -13.78 -16.00 13.79
CA SER A 265 -14.20 -16.30 12.42
C SER A 265 -15.63 -16.83 12.35
N LYS A 266 -16.04 -17.71 13.29
CA LYS A 266 -17.44 -18.17 13.39
C LYS A 266 -18.41 -17.01 13.63
N LYS A 267 -18.06 -16.08 14.52
CA LYS A 267 -18.88 -14.89 14.80
C LYS A 267 -19.01 -13.98 13.59
N SER A 268 -17.93 -13.76 12.83
CA SER A 268 -17.95 -12.95 11.62
C SER A 268 -18.89 -13.54 10.57
N VAL A 269 -18.77 -14.85 10.27
CA VAL A 269 -19.63 -15.54 9.30
C VAL A 269 -21.11 -15.37 9.66
N GLU A 270 -21.47 -15.60 10.93
CA GLU A 270 -22.86 -15.46 11.37
C GLU A 270 -23.34 -14.00 11.37
N ALA A 271 -22.45 -13.02 11.61
CA ALA A 271 -22.78 -11.61 11.50
C ALA A 271 -23.06 -11.18 10.04
N SER A 272 -22.26 -11.68 9.09
CA SER A 272 -22.44 -11.43 7.65
C SER A 272 -23.76 -12.03 7.14
N LEU A 273 -24.08 -13.26 7.56
CA LEU A 273 -25.37 -13.90 7.24
C LEU A 273 -26.57 -13.11 7.79
N LYS A 274 -26.48 -12.60 9.04
CA LYS A 274 -27.54 -11.75 9.63
C LYS A 274 -27.77 -10.45 8.85
N LYS A 275 -26.76 -9.95 8.16
CA LYS A 275 -26.84 -8.78 7.27
C LYS A 275 -27.30 -9.13 5.85
N ASN A 276 -27.58 -10.41 5.57
CA ASN A 276 -27.81 -10.93 4.22
C ASN A 276 -26.64 -10.68 3.25
N ASP A 277 -25.41 -10.57 3.76
CA ASP A 277 -24.20 -10.46 2.94
C ASP A 277 -23.59 -11.85 2.75
N TYR A 278 -24.13 -12.60 1.78
CA TYR A 278 -23.75 -13.99 1.54
C TYR A 278 -22.36 -14.09 0.91
N ILE A 279 -21.95 -13.08 0.11
CA ILE A 279 -20.60 -13.01 -0.44
C ILE A 279 -19.58 -12.86 0.70
N GLN A 280 -19.77 -11.87 1.58
CA GLN A 280 -18.87 -11.67 2.72
C GLN A 280 -18.82 -12.92 3.63
N ALA A 281 -19.97 -13.56 3.89
CA ALA A 281 -20.00 -14.79 4.69
C ALA A 281 -19.22 -15.95 4.06
N SER A 282 -19.30 -16.10 2.74
CA SER A 282 -18.51 -17.06 1.96
C SER A 282 -17.02 -16.72 2.03
N ASP A 283 -16.65 -15.46 1.80
CA ASP A 283 -15.25 -14.99 1.87
C ASP A 283 -14.64 -15.21 3.26
N GLU A 284 -15.40 -14.99 4.33
CA GLU A 284 -14.97 -15.25 5.71
C GLU A 284 -14.78 -16.74 5.99
N CYS A 285 -15.61 -17.61 5.42
CA CYS A 285 -15.40 -19.05 5.49
C CYS A 285 -14.11 -19.46 4.74
N MET A 286 -13.89 -18.93 3.54
CA MET A 286 -12.69 -19.21 2.74
C MET A 286 -11.43 -18.72 3.44
N LEU A 287 -11.45 -17.50 3.98
CA LEU A 287 -10.36 -16.96 4.77
C LEU A 287 -10.06 -17.83 5.99
N ALA A 288 -11.07 -18.24 6.74
CA ALA A 288 -10.90 -19.11 7.90
C ALA A 288 -10.28 -20.46 7.52
N MET A 289 -10.74 -21.08 6.42
CA MET A 289 -10.16 -22.32 5.90
C MET A 289 -8.68 -22.12 5.51
N ASN A 290 -8.34 -21.06 4.77
CA ASN A 290 -6.97 -20.75 4.36
C ASN A 290 -6.04 -20.42 5.54
N MET A 291 -6.59 -19.89 6.63
CA MET A 291 -5.88 -19.57 7.87
C MET A 291 -5.65 -20.81 8.76
N LEU A 292 -6.59 -21.76 8.79
CA LEU A 292 -6.62 -22.86 9.77
C LEU A 292 -6.26 -24.23 9.19
N ASP A 293 -6.31 -24.41 7.87
CA ASP A 293 -5.94 -25.68 7.24
C ASP A 293 -4.55 -26.14 7.69
N GLY A 294 -4.42 -27.42 8.02
CA GLY A 294 -3.21 -28.02 8.63
C GLY A 294 -2.98 -27.71 10.12
N LEU A 295 -3.79 -26.85 10.74
CA LEU A 295 -3.66 -26.46 12.15
C LEU A 295 -4.83 -26.92 13.02
N ALA A 296 -6.05 -26.87 12.50
CA ALA A 296 -7.27 -27.22 13.22
C ALA A 296 -8.35 -27.80 12.29
N ASP A 297 -9.42 -28.32 12.88
CA ASP A 297 -10.60 -28.75 12.12
C ASP A 297 -11.33 -27.54 11.50
N VAL A 298 -11.57 -27.65 10.19
CA VAL A 298 -12.25 -26.62 9.38
C VAL A 298 -13.64 -27.07 8.90
N ALA A 299 -14.15 -28.20 9.38
CA ALA A 299 -15.42 -28.78 8.93
C ALA A 299 -16.60 -27.80 9.01
N PHE A 300 -16.68 -27.01 10.09
CA PHE A 300 -17.71 -25.97 10.23
C PHE A 300 -17.70 -24.99 9.05
N PHE A 301 -16.54 -24.42 8.71
CA PHE A 301 -16.42 -23.43 7.64
C PHE A 301 -16.67 -24.05 6.28
N LYS A 302 -16.20 -25.28 6.05
CA LYS A 302 -16.45 -26.03 4.81
C LYS A 302 -17.94 -26.31 4.61
N GLN A 303 -18.63 -26.80 5.64
CA GLN A 303 -20.07 -27.09 5.58
C GLN A 303 -20.88 -25.81 5.40
N LYS A 304 -20.58 -24.74 6.15
CA LYS A 304 -21.25 -23.45 6.01
C LYS A 304 -21.03 -22.85 4.62
N ASN A 305 -19.81 -22.85 4.11
CA ASN A 305 -19.54 -22.35 2.77
C ASN A 305 -20.31 -23.14 1.71
N ASN A 306 -20.34 -24.47 1.81
CA ASN A 306 -21.12 -25.32 0.91
C ASN A 306 -22.63 -25.00 0.93
N ALA A 307 -23.19 -24.67 2.10
CA ALA A 307 -24.57 -24.22 2.18
C ALA A 307 -24.76 -22.85 1.52
N ILE A 308 -23.88 -21.89 1.83
CA ILE A 308 -23.92 -20.52 1.30
C ILE A 308 -23.84 -20.52 -0.23
N VAL A 309 -22.86 -21.20 -0.83
CA VAL A 309 -22.65 -21.15 -2.28
C VAL A 309 -23.77 -21.81 -3.09
N ASN A 310 -24.57 -22.67 -2.45
CA ASN A 310 -25.73 -23.29 -3.06
C ASN A 310 -27.02 -22.47 -2.91
N ASP A 311 -27.03 -21.48 -2.01
CA ASP A 311 -28.16 -20.59 -1.77
C ASP A 311 -28.45 -19.69 -2.99
N ALA A 312 -29.74 -19.41 -3.23
CA ALA A 312 -30.18 -18.56 -4.32
C ALA A 312 -29.76 -17.09 -4.14
N ALA A 313 -29.77 -16.59 -2.90
CA ALA A 313 -29.33 -15.23 -2.57
C ALA A 313 -27.84 -15.04 -2.88
N TYR A 314 -27.00 -16.01 -2.51
CA TYR A 314 -25.58 -16.01 -2.87
C TYR A 314 -25.38 -15.98 -4.38
N LYS A 315 -26.03 -16.88 -5.13
CA LYS A 315 -25.89 -16.95 -6.59
C LYS A 315 -26.30 -15.64 -7.27
N LYS A 316 -27.36 -15.00 -6.78
CA LYS A 316 -27.81 -13.68 -7.27
C LYS A 316 -26.79 -12.58 -6.96
N GLN A 317 -26.26 -12.54 -5.74
CA GLN A 317 -25.23 -11.57 -5.35
C GLN A 317 -23.94 -11.75 -6.16
N LEU A 318 -23.52 -13.01 -6.37
CA LEU A 318 -22.33 -13.33 -7.14
C LEU A 318 -22.46 -12.89 -8.60
N GLN A 319 -23.59 -13.18 -9.24
CA GLN A 319 -23.86 -12.74 -10.62
C GLN A 319 -23.81 -11.21 -10.73
N GLN A 320 -24.44 -10.50 -9.77
CA GLN A 320 -24.43 -9.04 -9.75
C GLN A 320 -23.01 -8.49 -9.56
N GLN A 321 -22.22 -9.06 -8.64
CA GLN A 321 -20.84 -8.64 -8.40
C GLN A 321 -19.97 -8.83 -9.64
N GLN A 322 -20.08 -9.97 -10.32
CA GLN A 322 -19.35 -10.24 -11.56
C GLN A 322 -19.70 -9.24 -12.67
N GLN A 323 -20.99 -8.91 -12.81
CA GLN A 323 -21.43 -7.87 -13.76
C GLN A 323 -20.84 -6.50 -13.44
N LEU A 324 -20.85 -6.10 -12.16
CA LEU A 324 -20.28 -4.84 -11.72
C LEU A 324 -18.76 -4.79 -11.95
N PHE A 325 -18.04 -5.87 -11.70
CA PHE A 325 -16.60 -5.93 -11.99
C PHE A 325 -16.30 -5.80 -13.48
N ALA A 326 -17.10 -6.42 -14.35
CA ALA A 326 -16.94 -6.26 -15.80
C ALA A 326 -17.22 -4.82 -16.25
N ILE A 327 -18.26 -4.18 -15.70
CA ILE A 327 -18.58 -2.76 -15.97
C ILE A 327 -17.43 -1.86 -15.51
N GLU A 328 -16.91 -2.08 -14.31
CA GLU A 328 -15.80 -1.30 -13.75
C GLU A 328 -14.56 -1.36 -14.64
N GLN A 329 -14.16 -2.56 -15.07
CA GLN A 329 -12.98 -2.75 -15.92
C GLN A 329 -13.16 -2.12 -17.30
N ASN A 330 -14.35 -2.26 -17.90
CA ASN A 330 -14.65 -1.58 -19.17
C ASN A 330 -14.63 -0.06 -19.02
N LYS A 331 -15.11 0.49 -17.90
CA LYS A 331 -15.07 1.93 -17.63
C LYS A 331 -13.65 2.43 -17.42
N LYS A 332 -12.80 1.69 -16.68
CA LYS A 332 -11.37 2.01 -16.56
C LYS A 332 -10.70 2.07 -17.94
N ALA A 333 -10.97 1.10 -18.81
CA ALA A 333 -10.44 1.10 -20.18
C ALA A 333 -10.95 2.30 -21.02
N GLU A 334 -12.23 2.65 -20.91
CA GLU A 334 -12.80 3.85 -21.56
C GLU A 334 -12.09 5.12 -21.06
N TYR A 335 -11.93 5.29 -19.75
CA TYR A 335 -11.27 6.45 -19.15
C TYR A 335 -9.81 6.56 -19.60
N ASN A 336 -9.10 5.44 -19.73
CA ASN A 336 -7.72 5.44 -20.23
C ASN A 336 -7.60 6.02 -21.64
N ALA A 337 -8.52 5.65 -22.55
CA ALA A 337 -8.57 6.24 -23.88
C ALA A 337 -8.92 7.74 -23.84
N GLN A 338 -9.72 8.15 -22.87
CA GLN A 338 -10.17 9.55 -22.71
C GLN A 338 -9.15 10.44 -22.01
N PHE A 339 -8.12 9.91 -21.33
CA PHE A 339 -7.07 10.76 -20.76
C PHE A 339 -6.32 11.56 -21.83
N GLN A 340 -6.24 11.08 -23.07
CA GLN A 340 -5.61 11.83 -24.15
C GLN A 340 -6.61 12.66 -24.97
N ASN A 341 -7.88 12.24 -25.02
CA ASN A 341 -8.85 12.73 -26.01
C ASN A 341 -10.07 13.43 -25.41
N GLY A 342 -10.39 13.16 -24.15
CA GLY A 342 -11.58 13.69 -23.49
C GLY A 342 -11.39 15.14 -23.14
N ASP A 343 -12.39 15.97 -23.43
CA ASP A 343 -12.44 17.39 -23.11
C ASP A 343 -13.08 17.66 -21.74
N MET A 344 -13.08 18.92 -21.29
CA MET A 344 -13.72 19.31 -20.03
C MET A 344 -15.21 18.92 -19.98
N ASN A 345 -15.94 18.95 -21.09
CA ASN A 345 -17.36 18.62 -21.10
C ASN A 345 -17.59 17.12 -20.81
N TYR A 346 -16.80 16.25 -21.44
CA TYR A 346 -16.81 14.82 -21.17
C TYR A 346 -16.52 14.53 -19.70
N TRP A 347 -15.44 15.10 -19.16
CA TRP A 347 -15.04 14.82 -17.78
C TRP A 347 -15.99 15.44 -16.76
N ASN A 348 -16.51 16.65 -16.99
CA ASN A 348 -17.52 17.25 -16.14
C ASN A 348 -18.74 16.34 -16.02
N LYS A 349 -19.26 15.85 -17.17
CA LYS A 349 -20.40 14.92 -17.17
C LYS A 349 -20.06 13.61 -16.45
N THR A 350 -18.90 13.03 -16.74
CA THR A 350 -18.45 11.75 -16.19
C THR A 350 -18.24 11.81 -14.68
N ILE A 351 -17.47 12.78 -14.20
CA ILE A 351 -17.17 12.95 -12.77
C ILE A 351 -18.44 13.29 -11.98
N ASN A 352 -19.33 14.14 -12.52
CA ASN A 352 -20.59 14.46 -11.86
C ASN A 352 -21.52 13.25 -11.74
N ASP A 353 -21.65 12.46 -12.81
CA ASP A 353 -22.43 11.23 -12.80
C ASP A 353 -21.89 10.22 -11.77
N LEU A 354 -20.57 10.02 -11.75
CA LEU A 354 -19.91 9.18 -10.77
C LEU A 354 -20.12 9.69 -9.33
N ASN A 355 -19.95 10.99 -9.07
CA ASN A 355 -20.15 11.62 -7.76
C ASN A 355 -21.58 11.42 -7.22
N ILE A 356 -22.59 11.48 -8.10
CA ILE A 356 -23.99 11.21 -7.75
C ILE A 356 -24.16 9.73 -7.43
N LYS A 357 -23.72 8.83 -8.32
CA LYS A 357 -23.91 7.39 -8.17
C LYS A 357 -23.13 6.78 -7.00
N ALA A 358 -21.95 7.33 -6.70
CA ALA A 358 -21.09 6.92 -5.59
C ALA A 358 -21.73 7.15 -4.20
N LYS A 359 -22.69 8.07 -4.10
CA LYS A 359 -23.44 8.37 -2.86
C LYS A 359 -24.74 7.58 -2.73
N GLY A 360 -25.10 6.80 -3.74
CA GLY A 360 -26.32 5.99 -3.73
C GLY A 360 -26.24 4.78 -2.80
N THR A 361 -27.37 4.10 -2.62
CA THR A 361 -27.48 2.84 -1.87
C THR A 361 -27.53 1.61 -2.78
N THR A 362 -27.35 1.80 -4.08
CA THR A 362 -27.37 0.71 -5.06
C THR A 362 -26.10 -0.15 -4.94
N PRO A 363 -26.14 -1.44 -5.35
CA PRO A 363 -24.94 -2.29 -5.39
C PRO A 363 -23.80 -1.69 -6.24
N GLY A 364 -24.12 -0.84 -7.22
CA GLY A 364 -23.13 -0.13 -8.02
C GLY A 364 -22.46 1.06 -7.32
N ALA A 365 -22.94 1.53 -6.17
CA ALA A 365 -22.39 2.72 -5.51
C ALA A 365 -20.90 2.56 -5.16
N ALA A 366 -20.51 1.41 -4.59
CA ALA A 366 -19.11 1.10 -4.27
C ALA A 366 -18.23 1.03 -5.53
N MET A 367 -18.75 0.51 -6.65
CA MET A 367 -18.05 0.52 -7.93
C MET A 367 -17.80 1.96 -8.41
N ASN A 368 -18.79 2.84 -8.32
CA ASN A 368 -18.63 4.25 -8.71
C ASN A 368 -17.66 5.00 -7.78
N GLN A 369 -17.63 4.68 -6.49
CA GLN A 369 -16.61 5.18 -5.56
C GLN A 369 -15.20 4.76 -6.00
N ARG A 370 -15.00 3.48 -6.37
CA ARG A 370 -13.72 2.98 -6.90
C ARG A 370 -13.34 3.65 -8.22
N LEU A 371 -14.29 3.90 -9.11
CA LEU A 371 -14.06 4.63 -10.36
C LEU A 371 -13.67 6.10 -10.11
N LEU A 372 -14.26 6.78 -9.12
CA LEU A 372 -13.81 8.12 -8.71
C LEU A 372 -12.40 8.08 -8.15
N ALA A 373 -12.10 7.11 -7.28
CA ALA A 373 -10.76 6.94 -6.72
C ALA A 373 -9.72 6.64 -7.81
N TYR A 374 -10.10 5.88 -8.83
CA TYR A 374 -9.30 5.62 -10.02
C TYR A 374 -8.97 6.91 -10.78
N LEU A 375 -9.99 7.73 -11.07
CA LEU A 375 -9.80 9.02 -11.74
C LEU A 375 -8.96 9.98 -10.88
N SER A 376 -9.21 10.06 -9.58
CA SER A 376 -8.44 10.85 -8.62
C SER A 376 -6.95 10.52 -8.69
N LEU A 377 -6.58 9.23 -8.64
CA LEU A 377 -5.20 8.79 -8.75
C LEU A 377 -4.58 9.09 -10.12
N ALA A 378 -5.32 8.85 -11.20
CA ALA A 378 -4.85 9.14 -12.55
C ALA A 378 -4.58 10.64 -12.74
N PHE A 379 -5.52 11.49 -12.31
CA PHE A 379 -5.37 12.94 -12.40
C PHE A 379 -4.24 13.46 -11.51
N TYR A 380 -4.03 12.90 -10.32
CA TYR A 380 -2.84 13.17 -9.52
C TYR A 380 -1.56 12.86 -10.30
N SER A 381 -1.44 11.65 -10.84
CA SER A 381 -0.23 11.19 -11.53
C SER A 381 0.09 12.05 -12.76
N ILE A 382 -0.93 12.31 -13.60
CA ILE A 382 -0.79 13.12 -14.81
C ILE A 382 -0.47 14.59 -14.46
N SER A 383 -1.15 15.15 -13.47
CA SER A 383 -0.88 16.52 -12.98
C SER A 383 0.55 16.65 -12.49
N ASN A 384 1.02 15.72 -11.65
CA ASN A 384 2.38 15.71 -11.12
C ASN A 384 3.42 15.65 -12.25
N GLN A 385 3.19 14.80 -13.26
CA GLN A 385 4.05 14.73 -14.44
C GLN A 385 4.12 16.10 -15.16
N PHE A 386 2.97 16.69 -15.50
CA PHE A 386 2.94 17.97 -16.20
C PHE A 386 3.57 19.11 -15.38
N ILE A 387 3.34 19.15 -14.07
CA ILE A 387 3.94 20.13 -13.16
C ILE A 387 5.47 20.01 -13.18
N ASN A 388 6.01 18.80 -13.06
CA ASN A 388 7.44 18.56 -13.07
C ASN A 388 8.10 18.86 -14.43
N GLN A 389 7.34 18.77 -15.52
CA GLN A 389 7.78 19.14 -16.87
C GLN A 389 7.54 20.62 -17.22
N ASN A 390 7.04 21.43 -16.27
CA ASN A 390 6.66 22.83 -16.47
C ASN A 390 5.61 23.06 -17.58
N GLN A 391 4.78 22.06 -17.87
CA GLN A 391 3.72 22.12 -18.88
C GLN A 391 2.41 22.63 -18.25
N ASN A 392 2.32 23.94 -18.02
CA ASN A 392 1.29 24.55 -17.18
C ASN A 392 -0.14 24.43 -17.72
N GLU A 393 -0.34 24.43 -19.04
CA GLU A 393 -1.68 24.31 -19.64
C GLU A 393 -2.27 22.91 -19.38
N GLY A 394 -1.51 21.85 -19.70
CA GLY A 394 -1.88 20.47 -19.40
C GLY A 394 -2.02 20.24 -17.88
N ALA A 395 -1.13 20.81 -17.08
CA ALA A 395 -1.25 20.75 -15.62
C ALA A 395 -2.55 21.40 -15.13
N GLY A 396 -2.89 22.60 -15.61
CA GLY A 396 -4.11 23.32 -15.25
C GLY A 396 -5.38 22.53 -15.57
N TYR A 397 -5.39 21.88 -16.73
CA TYR A 397 -6.46 20.99 -17.15
C TYR A 397 -6.67 19.84 -16.16
N PHE A 398 -5.64 19.01 -15.92
CA PHE A 398 -5.78 17.83 -15.06
C PHE A 398 -5.93 18.15 -13.58
N VAL A 399 -5.33 19.24 -13.08
CA VAL A 399 -5.54 19.69 -11.70
C VAL A 399 -6.98 20.15 -11.49
N SER A 400 -7.61 20.76 -12.48
CA SER A 400 -9.04 21.11 -12.42
C SER A 400 -9.91 19.85 -12.31
N LEU A 401 -9.64 18.84 -13.14
CA LEU A 401 -10.32 17.55 -13.08
C LEU A 401 -10.07 16.83 -11.74
N TYR A 402 -8.86 16.92 -11.21
CA TYR A 402 -8.50 16.34 -9.92
C TYR A 402 -9.33 16.94 -8.78
N LYS A 403 -9.40 18.28 -8.70
CA LYS A 403 -10.24 18.98 -7.72
C LYS A 403 -11.73 18.64 -7.85
N MET A 404 -12.20 18.28 -9.04
CA MET A 404 -13.58 17.85 -9.25
C MET A 404 -13.84 16.40 -8.80
N ALA A 405 -12.89 15.50 -9.09
CA ALA A 405 -13.01 14.09 -8.73
C ALA A 405 -12.83 13.86 -7.23
N ASP A 406 -11.93 14.63 -6.60
CA ASP A 406 -11.59 14.49 -5.18
C ASP A 406 -11.29 15.86 -4.54
N PRO A 407 -12.33 16.68 -4.29
CA PRO A 407 -12.19 18.04 -3.76
C PRO A 407 -11.61 18.09 -2.35
N THR A 408 -11.56 16.96 -1.64
CA THR A 408 -11.00 16.85 -0.29
C THR A 408 -9.54 16.42 -0.29
N ASN A 409 -8.97 16.11 -1.44
CA ASN A 409 -7.56 15.74 -1.53
C ASN A 409 -6.68 16.98 -1.49
N SER A 410 -5.79 17.04 -0.51
CA SER A 410 -4.92 18.18 -0.29
C SER A 410 -3.93 18.43 -1.45
N GLU A 411 -3.44 17.37 -2.10
CA GLU A 411 -2.51 17.48 -3.24
C GLU A 411 -3.13 18.19 -4.45
N ALA A 412 -4.43 18.01 -4.69
CA ALA A 412 -5.13 18.69 -5.78
C ALA A 412 -5.06 20.21 -5.65
N TRP A 413 -5.21 20.71 -4.41
CA TRP A 413 -5.11 22.13 -4.10
C TRP A 413 -3.66 22.61 -4.06
N TYR A 414 -2.73 21.81 -3.54
CA TYR A 414 -1.30 22.13 -3.57
C TYR A 414 -0.77 22.29 -5.00
N PHE A 415 -1.12 21.37 -5.90
CA PHE A 415 -0.81 21.45 -7.33
C PHE A 415 -1.44 22.68 -8.00
N SER A 416 -2.68 23.02 -7.64
CA SER A 416 -3.35 24.23 -8.11
C SER A 416 -2.60 25.50 -7.69
N ALA A 417 -2.12 25.55 -6.45
CA ALA A 417 -1.32 26.65 -5.96
C ALA A 417 0.00 26.83 -6.74
N ILE A 418 0.71 25.73 -7.07
CA ILE A 418 1.93 25.78 -7.88
C ILE A 418 1.63 26.45 -9.23
N ILE A 419 0.55 26.05 -9.91
CA ILE A 419 0.17 26.58 -11.22
C ILE A 419 -0.18 28.07 -11.13
N ASN A 420 -0.97 28.45 -10.11
CA ASN A 420 -1.30 29.86 -9.86
C ASN A 420 -0.05 30.71 -9.60
N ALA A 421 0.91 30.19 -8.84
CA ALA A 421 2.18 30.86 -8.60
C ALA A 421 3.01 31.03 -9.88
N ARG A 422 3.06 30.01 -10.76
CA ARG A 422 3.73 30.13 -12.07
C ARG A 422 3.08 31.18 -12.97
N ASN A 423 1.78 31.41 -12.80
CA ASN A 423 1.02 32.44 -13.52
C ASN A 423 1.06 33.82 -12.84
N ASN A 424 1.91 34.02 -11.82
CA ASN A 424 2.00 35.25 -11.02
C ASN A 424 0.69 35.64 -10.32
N ASN A 425 -0.21 34.69 -10.05
CA ASN A 425 -1.44 34.93 -9.32
C ASN A 425 -1.25 34.55 -7.83
N ALA A 426 -0.59 35.43 -7.08
CA ALA A 426 -0.22 35.18 -5.69
C ALA A 426 -1.44 34.97 -4.77
N ASN A 427 -2.53 35.72 -4.98
CA ASN A 427 -3.74 35.59 -4.17
C ASN A 427 -4.39 34.20 -4.35
N ALA A 428 -4.56 33.75 -5.60
CA ALA A 428 -5.12 32.42 -5.85
C ALA A 428 -4.19 31.29 -5.36
N ALA A 429 -2.87 31.49 -5.45
CA ALA A 429 -1.91 30.54 -4.91
C ALA A 429 -2.02 30.42 -3.37
N HIS A 430 -2.17 31.56 -2.66
CA HIS A 430 -2.41 31.57 -1.23
C HIS A 430 -3.72 30.84 -0.86
N ASP A 431 -4.83 31.15 -1.53
CA ASP A 431 -6.13 30.56 -1.23
C ASP A 431 -6.14 29.04 -1.44
N ASP A 432 -5.51 28.56 -2.51
CA ASP A 432 -5.35 27.14 -2.77
C ASP A 432 -4.44 26.45 -1.73
N LEU A 433 -3.38 27.11 -1.24
CA LEU A 433 -2.54 26.56 -0.16
C LEU A 433 -3.30 26.47 1.17
N VAL A 434 -4.08 27.50 1.53
CA VAL A 434 -4.96 27.45 2.72
C VAL A 434 -5.90 26.25 2.61
N LYS A 435 -6.49 26.04 1.44
CA LYS A 435 -7.39 24.91 1.21
C LYS A 435 -6.66 23.56 1.23
N ALA A 436 -5.44 23.48 0.71
CA ALA A 436 -4.60 22.28 0.79
C ALA A 436 -4.35 21.90 2.26
N VAL A 437 -3.98 22.87 3.10
CA VAL A 437 -3.74 22.64 4.53
C VAL A 437 -5.03 22.26 5.26
N ALA A 438 -6.15 22.93 4.98
CA ALA A 438 -7.46 22.57 5.53
C ALA A 438 -7.88 21.14 5.17
N ASN A 439 -7.45 20.65 4.01
CA ASN A 439 -7.65 19.28 3.54
C ASN A 439 -6.56 18.29 4.01
N GLY A 440 -5.64 18.71 4.89
CA GLY A 440 -4.65 17.85 5.52
C GLY A 440 -3.25 17.84 4.89
N PHE A 441 -2.90 18.82 4.05
CA PHE A 441 -1.50 18.97 3.63
C PHE A 441 -0.61 19.34 4.83
N ASN A 442 0.37 18.50 5.17
CA ASN A 442 1.22 18.68 6.35
C ASN A 442 2.73 18.69 6.06
N ASP A 443 3.15 18.56 4.79
CA ASP A 443 4.56 18.62 4.41
C ASP A 443 5.06 20.08 4.31
N LYS A 444 5.30 20.67 5.48
CA LYS A 444 5.77 22.05 5.60
C LYS A 444 7.11 22.28 4.88
N ALA A 445 8.00 21.28 4.91
CA ALA A 445 9.29 21.38 4.24
C ALA A 445 9.11 21.53 2.72
N ARG A 446 8.30 20.65 2.11
CA ARG A 446 7.97 20.74 0.68
C ARG A 446 7.29 22.06 0.32
N MET A 447 6.35 22.56 1.14
CA MET A 447 5.71 23.85 0.88
C MET A 447 6.70 25.01 0.92
N VAL A 448 7.54 25.11 1.96
CA VAL A 448 8.48 26.24 2.11
C VAL A 448 9.62 26.19 1.10
N GLN A 449 10.03 25.00 0.67
CA GLN A 449 11.12 24.80 -0.28
C GLN A 449 10.67 24.87 -1.75
N GLN A 450 9.36 24.94 -2.02
CA GLN A 450 8.84 24.96 -3.38
C GLN A 450 9.29 26.24 -4.12
N PRO A 451 10.05 26.14 -5.24
CA PRO A 451 10.65 27.31 -5.90
C PRO A 451 9.66 28.40 -6.32
N GLU A 452 8.47 28.01 -6.77
CA GLU A 452 7.39 28.90 -7.19
C GLU A 452 6.89 29.77 -6.04
N PHE A 453 6.77 29.19 -4.84
CA PHE A 453 6.29 29.91 -3.67
C PHE A 453 7.37 30.79 -3.06
N ILE A 454 8.64 30.37 -3.12
CA ILE A 454 9.78 31.22 -2.72
C ILE A 454 9.81 32.51 -3.55
N LYS A 455 9.64 32.40 -4.88
CA LYS A 455 9.64 33.57 -5.78
C LYS A 455 8.54 34.59 -5.46
N LEU A 456 7.41 34.12 -4.94
CA LEU A 456 6.24 34.94 -4.60
C LEU A 456 6.04 35.10 -3.09
N GLN A 457 7.02 34.75 -2.27
CA GLN A 457 6.87 34.66 -0.81
C GLN A 457 6.28 35.92 -0.15
N PRO A 458 6.67 37.16 -0.53
CA PRO A 458 6.09 38.37 0.06
C PRO A 458 4.61 38.58 -0.29
N GLN A 459 4.13 37.98 -1.37
CA GLN A 459 2.77 38.14 -1.90
C GLN A 459 1.86 36.99 -1.47
N ILE A 460 2.40 35.77 -1.36
CA ILE A 460 1.67 34.59 -0.89
C ILE A 460 1.47 34.60 0.62
N ASN A 461 2.26 35.35 1.41
CA ASN A 461 2.15 35.39 2.87
C ASN A 461 2.23 34.00 3.53
N LEU A 462 3.13 33.13 3.05
CA LEU A 462 3.33 31.77 3.59
C LEU A 462 3.36 31.66 5.12
N PRO A 463 3.96 32.59 5.89
CA PRO A 463 3.95 32.52 7.36
C PRO A 463 2.58 32.65 8.02
N LEU A 464 1.58 33.19 7.31
CA LEU A 464 0.20 33.39 7.80
C LEU A 464 -0.74 32.25 7.43
N ILE A 465 -0.30 31.33 6.58
CA ILE A 465 -1.06 30.10 6.33
C ILE A 465 -0.96 29.26 7.61
N PRO A 466 -2.07 29.02 8.33
CA PRO A 466 -2.03 28.28 9.57
C PRO A 466 -1.52 26.87 9.25
N GLY A 467 -0.27 26.60 9.61
CA GLY A 467 0.28 25.24 9.54
C GLY A 467 -0.33 24.37 10.65
N PRO A 468 -0.22 23.04 10.55
CA PRO A 468 -0.29 22.20 11.73
C PRO A 468 0.76 22.58 12.77
#